data_AF-A0A1Q7KCI9-F1
#
_entry.id   AF-A0A1Q7KCI9-F1
#
_cell.length_a   1.000
_cell.length_b   1.000
_cell.length_c   1.000
_cell.angle_alpha   90.00
_cell.angle_beta   90.00
_cell.angle_gamma   90.00
#
_symmetry.space_group_name_H-M   'P 1'
#
loop_
_entity.id
_entity.type
_entity.pdbx_description
1 polymer ?
#
loop_
_entity_poly.entity_id
_entity_poly.type
_entity_poly.pdbx_seq_one_letter_code
_entity_poly.pdbx_strand_id
1 'polypeptide(L)'
;MLLAWRPKEEVEEILRAQGLKKRTPKTITGITRLMAELETVRRNGYAVDDEENSLGARCVAAPIYDPAGNVIAALGVSGTLTQMEEAQLVRIVEAVKEATRRISRQLVRTGAAGSA
;
A
#
# COMPACT_ATOMS: atom_id res chain seq x y z
N MET A 1 1.78 -1.53 -2.04
CA MET A 1 2.00 -0.66 -0.85
C MET A 1 3.47 -0.65 -0.44
N LEU A 2 3.99 -1.58 0.36
CA LEU A 2 5.35 -1.46 0.93
C LEU A 2 6.49 -1.29 -0.09
N LEU A 3 6.42 -1.96 -1.25
CA LEU A 3 7.40 -1.79 -2.34
C LEU A 3 7.56 -0.34 -2.76
N ALA A 4 6.49 0.47 -2.67
CA ALA A 4 6.55 1.86 -3.08
C ALA A 4 7.43 2.71 -2.17
N TRP A 5 7.91 2.23 -1.01
CA TRP A 5 8.85 2.97 -0.15
C TRP A 5 10.28 2.41 -0.14
N ARG A 6 10.54 1.33 -0.88
CA ARG A 6 11.89 0.77 -1.03
C ARG A 6 12.71 1.55 -2.08
N PRO A 7 14.05 1.48 -2.03
CA PRO A 7 14.91 1.93 -3.13
C PRO A 7 14.55 1.19 -4.42
N LYS A 8 14.70 1.87 -5.56
CA LYS A 8 14.35 1.32 -6.88
C LYS A 8 15.13 0.04 -7.17
N GLU A 9 16.41 0.05 -6.87
CA GLU A 9 17.35 -1.05 -7.13
C GLU A 9 16.90 -2.32 -6.39
N GLU A 10 16.48 -2.17 -5.13
CA GLU A 10 15.98 -3.27 -4.33
C GLU A 10 14.65 -3.82 -4.87
N VAL A 11 13.74 -2.95 -5.30
CA VAL A 11 12.49 -3.39 -5.96
C VAL A 11 12.83 -4.19 -7.20
N GLU A 12 13.72 -3.69 -8.05
CA GLU A 12 14.12 -4.40 -9.26
C GLU A 12 14.79 -5.75 -8.97
N GLU A 13 15.61 -5.85 -7.92
CA GLU A 13 16.20 -7.13 -7.47
C GLU A 13 15.12 -8.13 -7.04
N ILE A 14 14.15 -7.70 -6.24
CA ILE A 14 13.01 -8.53 -5.83
C ILE A 14 12.25 -9.02 -7.07
N LEU A 15 12.01 -8.13 -8.03
CA LEU A 15 11.28 -8.45 -9.26
C LEU A 15 12.07 -9.39 -10.18
N ARG A 16 13.39 -9.24 -10.28
CA ARG A 16 14.26 -10.17 -11.02
C ARG A 16 14.25 -11.56 -10.38
N ALA A 17 14.24 -11.64 -9.05
CA ALA A 17 14.27 -12.90 -8.32
C ALA A 17 12.92 -13.63 -8.32
N GLN A 18 11.79 -12.90 -8.16
CA GLN A 18 10.46 -13.51 -7.99
C GLN A 18 9.58 -13.46 -9.24
N GLY A 19 9.86 -12.54 -10.17
CA GLY A 19 9.02 -12.26 -11.33
C GLY A 19 7.69 -11.60 -10.97
N LEU A 20 6.87 -11.34 -11.99
CA LEU A 20 5.52 -10.79 -11.87
C LEU A 20 4.50 -11.81 -12.38
N LYS A 21 4.16 -12.79 -11.54
CA LYS A 21 3.20 -13.84 -11.90
C LYS A 21 1.83 -13.22 -12.17
N LYS A 22 1.34 -13.39 -13.40
CA LYS A 22 -0.02 -13.03 -13.78
C LYS A 22 -1.03 -13.85 -12.99
N ARG A 23 -1.93 -13.19 -12.24
CA ARG A 23 -3.00 -13.83 -11.45
C ARG A 23 -4.36 -13.63 -12.10
N THR A 24 -4.59 -12.45 -12.65
CA THR A 24 -5.80 -12.05 -13.36
C THR A 24 -5.41 -11.34 -14.66
N PRO A 25 -6.37 -11.05 -15.56
CA PRO A 25 -6.12 -10.18 -16.71
C PRO A 25 -5.65 -8.76 -16.36
N LYS A 26 -5.92 -8.30 -15.13
CA LYS A 26 -5.59 -6.95 -14.65
C LYS A 26 -4.23 -6.86 -13.93
N THR A 27 -3.64 -8.00 -13.53
CA THR A 27 -2.34 -8.02 -12.85
C THR A 27 -1.28 -7.25 -13.64
N ILE A 28 -0.55 -6.35 -12.98
CA ILE A 28 0.63 -5.71 -13.57
C ILE A 28 1.73 -6.75 -13.76
N THR A 29 2.11 -7.02 -15.01
CA THR A 29 3.15 -8.01 -15.36
C THR A 29 4.42 -7.37 -15.93
N GLY A 30 4.52 -6.05 -15.96
CA GLY A 30 5.65 -5.32 -16.54
C GLY A 30 6.33 -4.43 -15.51
N ILE A 31 7.66 -4.49 -15.45
CA ILE A 31 8.47 -3.72 -14.48
C ILE A 31 8.21 -2.22 -14.64
N THR A 32 8.29 -1.68 -15.87
CA THR A 32 8.05 -0.25 -16.13
C THR A 32 6.69 0.23 -15.63
N ARG A 33 5.65 -0.58 -15.86
CA ARG A 33 4.29 -0.27 -15.40
C ARG A 33 4.19 -0.33 -13.88
N LEU A 34 4.81 -1.33 -13.25
CA LEU A 34 4.84 -1.43 -11.80
C LEU A 34 5.57 -0.23 -11.18
N MET A 35 6.71 0.18 -11.73
CA MET A 35 7.44 1.34 -11.22
C MET A 35 6.61 2.62 -11.27
N ALA A 36 5.89 2.86 -12.38
CA ALA A 36 4.97 4.00 -12.50
C ALA A 36 3.80 3.93 -11.50
N GLU A 37 3.29 2.73 -11.22
CA GLU A 37 2.27 2.52 -10.19
C GLU A 37 2.83 2.82 -8.80
N LEU A 38 4.04 2.35 -8.47
CA LEU A 38 4.69 2.62 -7.19
C LEU A 38 4.92 4.14 -6.98
N GLU A 39 5.29 4.89 -8.02
CA GLU A 39 5.38 6.34 -7.96
C GLU A 39 4.01 6.99 -7.67
N THR A 40 2.94 6.50 -8.30
CA THR A 40 1.58 6.95 -8.05
C THR A 40 1.16 6.68 -6.61
N VAL A 41 1.48 5.49 -6.08
CA VAL A 41 1.26 5.12 -4.68
C VAL A 41 1.99 6.06 -3.72
N ARG A 42 3.27 6.40 -4.00
CA ARG A 42 4.02 7.36 -3.17
C ARG A 42 3.37 8.74 -3.16
N ARG A 43 2.99 9.25 -4.33
CA ARG A 43 2.36 10.57 -4.49
C ARG A 43 1.02 10.66 -3.78
N ASN A 44 0.21 9.60 -3.90
CA ASN A 44 -1.15 9.58 -3.37
C ASN A 44 -1.20 9.23 -1.88
N GLY A 45 -0.20 8.51 -1.38
CA GLY A 45 -0.15 8.02 0.00
C GLY A 45 -1.09 6.83 0.27
N TYR A 46 -1.54 6.14 -0.78
CA TYR A 46 -2.33 4.92 -0.69
C TYR A 46 -2.12 4.07 -1.95
N ALA A 47 -2.42 2.77 -1.86
CA ALA A 47 -2.43 1.86 -3.00
C ALA A 47 -3.82 1.25 -3.16
N VAL A 48 -4.22 0.97 -4.40
CA VAL A 48 -5.44 0.25 -4.73
C VAL A 48 -5.06 -0.99 -5.53
N ASP A 49 -5.54 -2.15 -5.11
CA ASP A 49 -5.55 -3.37 -5.92
C ASP A 49 -6.96 -3.48 -6.50
N ASP A 50 -7.11 -3.18 -7.79
CA ASP A 50 -8.38 -3.33 -8.51
C ASP A 50 -8.39 -4.65 -9.28
N GLU A 51 -8.74 -5.73 -8.58
CA GLU A 51 -8.80 -7.08 -9.13
C GLU A 51 -7.49 -7.59 -9.75
N GLU A 52 -6.34 -7.03 -9.37
CA GLU A 52 -5.03 -7.48 -9.83
C GLU A 52 -4.65 -8.81 -9.20
N ASN A 53 -5.07 -9.03 -7.95
CA ASN A 53 -4.79 -10.26 -7.21
C ASN A 53 -5.87 -11.34 -7.37
N SER A 54 -7.14 -10.93 -7.38
CA SER A 54 -8.33 -11.80 -7.48
C SER A 54 -9.47 -11.06 -8.16
N LEU A 55 -10.12 -11.68 -9.16
CA LEU A 55 -11.31 -11.10 -9.79
C LEU A 55 -12.46 -10.95 -8.77
N GLY A 56 -13.22 -9.87 -8.88
CA GLY A 56 -14.33 -9.55 -7.99
C GLY A 56 -13.93 -8.98 -6.62
N ALA A 57 -12.63 -8.78 -6.37
CA ALA A 57 -12.12 -8.22 -5.13
C ALA A 57 -11.33 -6.93 -5.37
N ARG A 58 -11.47 -5.98 -4.45
CA ARG A 58 -10.67 -4.76 -4.41
C ARG A 58 -10.00 -4.63 -3.06
N CYS A 59 -8.82 -4.03 -3.02
CA CYS A 59 -8.16 -3.70 -1.76
C CYS A 59 -7.67 -2.25 -1.78
N VAL A 60 -7.68 -1.62 -0.61
CA VAL A 60 -7.06 -0.32 -0.39
C VAL A 60 -6.06 -0.46 0.75
N ALA A 61 -4.86 0.09 0.59
CA ALA A 61 -3.89 0.15 1.66
C ALA A 61 -3.36 1.57 1.83
N ALA A 62 -2.94 1.92 3.05
CA ALA A 62 -2.16 3.13 3.36
C ALA A 62 -0.91 2.78 4.21
N PRO A 63 0.15 3.60 4.15
CA PRO A 63 1.38 3.37 4.91
C PRO A 63 1.21 3.76 6.38
N ILE A 64 1.98 3.09 7.25
CA ILE A 64 2.17 3.42 8.67
C ILE A 64 3.62 3.88 8.84
N TYR A 65 3.79 5.03 9.49
CA TYR A 65 5.07 5.68 9.67
C TYR A 65 5.61 5.48 11.08
N ASP A 66 6.93 5.37 11.20
CA ASP A 66 7.64 5.51 12.46
C ASP A 66 7.84 7.00 12.82
N PRO A 67 8.40 7.32 14.00
CA PRO A 67 8.64 8.71 14.42
C PRO A 67 9.65 9.47 13.55
N ALA A 68 10.53 8.77 12.83
CA ALA A 68 11.50 9.35 11.90
C ALA A 68 10.89 9.61 10.51
N GLY A 69 9.63 9.25 10.29
CA GLY A 69 8.93 9.42 9.02
C GLY A 69 9.19 8.28 8.03
N ASN A 70 9.81 7.18 8.45
CA ASN A 70 9.99 6.00 7.60
C ASN A 70 8.71 5.16 7.57
N VAL A 71 8.38 4.60 6.41
CA VAL A 71 7.29 3.62 6.31
C VAL A 71 7.78 2.26 6.78
N ILE A 72 7.22 1.80 7.88
CA ILE A 72 7.61 0.54 8.54
C ILE A 72 6.55 -0.56 8.41
N ALA A 73 5.31 -0.18 8.12
CA ALA A 73 4.20 -1.09 7.96
C ALA A 73 3.12 -0.47 7.04
N ALA A 74 2.07 -1.23 6.79
CA ALA A 74 0.90 -0.77 6.05
C ALA A 74 -0.36 -1.41 6.62
N LEU A 75 -1.48 -0.70 6.53
CA LEU A 75 -2.81 -1.24 6.81
C LEU A 75 -3.56 -1.36 5.49
N GLY A 76 -4.11 -2.54 5.23
CA GLY A 76 -4.96 -2.82 4.08
C GLY A 76 -6.34 -3.27 4.49
N VAL A 77 -7.34 -2.89 3.71
CA VAL A 77 -8.72 -3.41 3.79
C VAL A 77 -9.10 -3.98 2.44
N SER A 78 -9.85 -5.08 2.45
CA SER A 78 -10.29 -5.81 1.26
C SER A 78 -11.79 -6.04 1.31
N GLY A 79 -12.42 -6.06 0.14
CA GLY A 79 -13.86 -6.29 0.01
C GLY A 79 -14.24 -6.64 -1.42
N THR A 80 -15.52 -6.98 -1.61
CA THR A 80 -16.08 -7.22 -2.94
C THR A 80 -16.18 -5.92 -3.73
N LEU A 81 -16.30 -6.00 -5.05
CA LEU A 81 -16.53 -4.81 -5.90
C LEU A 81 -17.78 -4.01 -5.49
N THR A 82 -18.81 -4.67 -4.95
CA THR A 82 -20.02 -4.00 -4.45
C THR A 82 -19.79 -3.27 -3.12
N GLN A 83 -18.92 -3.79 -2.25
CA GLN A 83 -18.56 -3.12 -0.99
C GLN A 83 -17.58 -1.96 -1.20
N MET A 84 -16.76 -2.06 -2.26
CA MET A 84 -15.68 -1.11 -2.55
C MET A 84 -15.87 -0.43 -3.91
N GLU A 85 -17.12 -0.14 -4.27
CA GLU A 85 -17.44 0.56 -5.51
C GLU A 85 -16.79 1.97 -5.57
N GLU A 86 -16.69 2.53 -6.78
CA GLU A 86 -15.99 3.79 -7.02
C GLU A 86 -16.50 4.95 -6.15
N ALA A 87 -17.81 5.02 -5.95
CA ALA A 87 -18.45 6.04 -5.13
C ALA A 87 -18.06 5.97 -3.63
N GLN A 88 -17.73 4.77 -3.13
CA GLN A 88 -17.29 4.55 -1.76
C GLN A 88 -15.77 4.60 -1.61
N LEU A 89 -15.03 4.39 -2.71
CA LEU A 89 -13.58 4.23 -2.68
C LEU A 89 -12.88 5.41 -2.02
N VAL A 90 -13.31 6.64 -2.32
CA VAL A 90 -12.77 7.87 -1.70
C VAL A 90 -12.95 7.85 -0.17
N ARG A 91 -14.15 7.47 0.32
CA ARG A 91 -14.43 7.39 1.76
C ARG A 91 -13.59 6.32 2.43
N ILE A 92 -13.45 5.16 1.79
CA ILE A 92 -12.63 4.06 2.28
C ILE A 92 -11.17 4.48 2.37
N VAL A 93 -10.61 5.08 1.32
CA VAL A 93 -9.23 5.58 1.28
C VAL A 93 -8.97 6.54 2.44
N GLU A 94 -9.86 7.52 2.66
CA GLU A 94 -9.69 8.46 3.78
C GLU A 94 -9.81 7.80 5.15
N ALA A 95 -10.71 6.83 5.33
CA ALA A 95 -10.82 6.07 6.56
C ALA A 95 -9.55 5.25 6.84
N VAL A 96 -8.99 4.58 5.84
CA VAL A 96 -7.73 3.81 5.95
C VAL A 96 -6.57 4.74 6.27
N LYS A 97 -6.45 5.89 5.58
CA LYS A 97 -5.40 6.89 5.86
C LYS A 97 -5.52 7.45 7.27
N GLU A 98 -6.72 7.74 7.76
CA GLU A 98 -6.87 8.20 9.14
C GLU A 98 -6.50 7.11 10.15
N ALA A 99 -6.88 5.86 9.90
CA ALA A 99 -6.49 4.74 10.74
C ALA A 99 -4.96 4.58 10.80
N THR A 100 -4.25 4.66 9.67
CA THR A 100 -2.78 4.54 9.68
C THR A 100 -2.11 5.73 10.33
N ARG A 101 -2.63 6.96 10.15
CA ARG A 101 -2.15 8.14 10.88
C ARG A 101 -2.31 7.97 12.39
N ARG A 102 -3.43 7.42 12.85
CA ARG A 102 -3.65 7.13 14.28
C ARG A 102 -2.64 6.12 14.82
N ILE A 103 -2.40 5.03 14.10
CA ILE A 103 -1.41 4.01 14.48
C ILE A 103 -0.02 4.64 14.54
N SER A 104 0.36 5.41 13.51
CA SER A 104 1.67 6.09 13.45
C SER A 104 1.89 7.01 14.67
N ARG A 105 0.87 7.78 15.07
CA ARG A 105 0.92 8.63 16.28
C ARG A 105 1.08 7.83 17.58
N GLN A 106 0.56 6.61 17.66
CA GLN A 106 0.71 5.76 18.84
C GLN A 106 2.14 5.21 18.96
N LEU A 107 2.78 4.88 17.83
CA LEU A 107 4.17 4.40 17.82
C LEU A 107 5.16 5.46 18.32
N VAL A 108 4.88 6.75 18.05
CA VAL A 108 5.64 7.88 18.61
C VAL A 108 5.57 7.90 20.15
N ARG A 109 4.39 7.65 20.72
CA ARG A 109 4.20 7.68 22.18
C ARG A 109 4.95 6.55 22.88
N THR A 110 4.96 5.36 22.30
CA THR A 110 5.65 4.20 22.88
C THR A 110 7.18 4.34 22.80
N GLY A 111 7.71 4.97 21.74
CA GLY A 111 9.15 5.26 21.63
C GLY A 111 9.66 6.26 22.66
N ALA A 112 8.83 7.22 23.09
CA ALA A 112 9.18 8.19 24.14
C ALA A 112 9.18 7.59 25.55
N ALA A 113 8.38 6.53 25.79
CA ALA A 113 8.27 5.87 27.09
C ALA A 113 9.36 4.80 27.36
N GLY A 114 10.21 4.51 26.38
CA GLY A 114 11.29 3.52 26.49
C GLY A 114 12.67 4.10 26.84
N SER A 115 12.74 5.34 27.32
CA SER A 115 13.98 6.05 27.66
C SER A 115 13.95 6.67 29.06
N ALA A 116 13.50 5.89 30.05
CA ALA A 116 13.59 6.22 31.47
C ALA A 116 14.11 5.00 32.26
#